data_AF-A0A927RTG8-F1
#
_entry.id   AF-A0A927RTG8-F1
#
_cell.length_a   1.000
_cell.length_b   1.000
_cell.length_c   1.000
_cell.angle_alpha   90.00
_cell.angle_beta   90.00
_cell.angle_gamma   90.00
#
_symmetry.space_group_name_H-M   'P 1'
#
loop_
_entity.id
_entity.type
_entity.pdbx_description
1 polymer ?
#
loop_
_entity_poly.entity_id
_entity_poly.type
_entity_poly.pdbx_seq_one_letter_code
_entity_poly.pdbx_strand_id
1 'polypeptide(L)'
;MADFSRKIHYLRGLAGGMLPAGNPEQLTDLIVKLLDAMGDAADAIDELYEMQDELNDYVESIDDDLFKLENGFDENTELGGEGYPDAVREKAQLHPFPGKTREKEADFLVMNCPDCLRPYRVRAEDFLMQACGKCPHCGSMITAQDVIDEDELPYLEIPEEDGE
;
A
#
# COMPACT_ATOMS: atom_id res chain seq x y z
N MET A 1 -19.44 6.29 3.31
CA MET A 1 -19.33 5.25 2.25
C MET A 1 -20.44 4.18 2.31
N ALA A 2 -20.59 3.40 3.39
CA ALA A 2 -21.58 2.30 3.44
C ALA A 2 -23.04 2.75 3.28
N ASP A 3 -23.38 3.93 3.81
CA ASP A 3 -24.74 4.48 3.73
C ASP A 3 -25.09 5.01 2.34
N PHE A 4 -24.13 5.67 1.66
CA PHE A 4 -24.30 6.13 0.28
C PHE A 4 -24.54 4.95 -0.69
N SER A 5 -23.73 3.89 -0.59
CA SER A 5 -23.92 2.68 -1.38
C SER A 5 -25.29 2.04 -1.14
N ARG A 6 -25.76 1.96 0.12
CA ARG A 6 -27.12 1.49 0.46
C ARG A 6 -28.20 2.36 -0.18
N LYS A 7 -28.03 3.69 -0.15
CA LYS A 7 -28.97 4.66 -0.73
C LYS A 7 -29.07 4.49 -2.25
N ILE A 8 -27.94 4.33 -2.95
CA ILE A 8 -27.89 4.05 -4.39
C ILE A 8 -28.53 2.70 -4.73
N HIS A 9 -28.26 1.64 -3.97
CA HIS A 9 -28.87 0.33 -4.19
C HIS A 9 -30.38 0.35 -3.98
N TYR A 10 -30.87 1.09 -2.99
CA TYR A 10 -32.29 1.32 -2.77
C TYR A 10 -32.94 2.06 -3.95
N LEU A 11 -32.32 3.14 -4.43
CA LEU A 11 -32.81 3.89 -5.59
C LEU A 11 -32.80 3.04 -6.87
N ARG A 12 -31.79 2.19 -7.05
CA ARG A 12 -31.74 1.23 -8.17
C ARG A 12 -32.88 0.22 -8.11
N GLY A 13 -33.20 -0.30 -6.92
CA GLY A 13 -34.34 -1.19 -6.71
C GLY A 13 -35.68 -0.49 -6.98
N LEU A 14 -35.82 0.76 -6.52
CA LEU A 14 -36.99 1.60 -6.75
C LEU A 14 -37.19 1.89 -8.24
N ALA A 15 -36.12 2.25 -8.96
CA ALA A 15 -36.15 2.50 -10.40
C ALA A 15 -36.60 1.26 -11.19
N GLY A 16 -36.11 0.07 -10.81
CA GLY A 16 -36.51 -1.19 -11.43
C GLY A 16 -37.99 -1.55 -11.25
N GLY A 17 -38.61 -1.11 -10.15
CA GLY A 17 -40.04 -1.26 -9.90
C GLY A 17 -40.93 -0.20 -10.55
N MET A 18 -40.42 1.02 -10.74
CA MET A 18 -41.18 2.17 -11.24
C MET A 18 -41.17 2.35 -12.77
N LEU A 19 -40.06 2.01 -13.44
CA LEU A 19 -39.97 2.10 -14.92
C LEU A 19 -41.11 1.38 -15.68
N PRO A 20 -41.58 0.18 -15.28
CA PRO A 20 -42.68 -0.48 -15.98
C PRO A 20 -44.07 0.14 -15.71
N ALA A 21 -44.21 1.06 -14.75
CA ALA A 21 -45.49 1.67 -14.38
C ALA A 21 -45.87 2.90 -15.22
N GLY A 22 -44.94 3.46 -15.99
CA GLY A 22 -45.22 4.49 -17.02
C GLY A 22 -45.72 5.85 -16.51
N ASN A 23 -45.53 6.17 -15.22
CA ASN A 23 -46.09 7.37 -14.61
C ASN A 23 -45.02 8.50 -14.51
N PRO A 24 -45.19 9.66 -15.18
CA PRO A 24 -44.15 10.69 -15.26
C PRO A 24 -43.79 11.32 -13.91
N GLU A 25 -44.76 11.47 -12.99
CA GLU A 25 -44.52 12.03 -11.65
C GLU A 25 -43.57 11.18 -10.81
N GLN A 26 -43.64 9.85 -10.94
CA GLN A 26 -42.78 8.92 -10.21
C GLN A 26 -41.34 8.95 -10.74
N LEU A 27 -41.16 9.21 -12.03
CA LEU A 27 -39.84 9.38 -12.64
C LEU A 27 -39.17 10.67 -12.12
N THR A 28 -39.93 11.76 -12.02
CA THR A 28 -39.43 13.02 -11.46
C THR A 28 -39.02 12.85 -10.00
N ASP A 29 -39.83 12.16 -9.18
CA ASP A 29 -39.49 11.85 -7.78
C ASP A 29 -38.22 10.99 -7.64
N LEU A 30 -38.04 9.99 -8.52
CA LEU A 30 -36.81 9.19 -8.56
C LEU A 30 -35.58 10.06 -8.88
N ILE A 31 -35.69 10.96 -9.87
CA ILE A 31 -34.59 11.85 -10.27
C ILE A 31 -34.23 12.80 -9.13
N VAL A 32 -35.21 13.37 -8.42
CA VAL A 32 -34.95 14.23 -7.26
C VAL A 32 -34.17 13.46 -6.18
N LYS A 33 -34.61 12.25 -5.84
CA LYS A 33 -33.92 11.43 -4.83
C LYS A 33 -32.50 11.01 -5.25
N LEU A 34 -32.28 10.83 -6.56
CA LEU A 34 -30.94 10.58 -7.10
C LEU A 34 -30.05 11.81 -6.95
N LEU A 35 -30.59 12.99 -7.28
CA LEU A 35 -29.87 14.26 -7.11
C LEU A 35 -29.52 14.50 -5.64
N ASP A 36 -30.42 14.21 -4.71
CA ASP A 36 -30.14 14.29 -3.27
C ASP A 36 -29.00 13.35 -2.86
N ALA A 37 -29.03 12.09 -3.32
CA ALA A 37 -27.95 11.15 -3.05
C ALA A 37 -26.62 11.61 -3.65
N MET A 38 -26.64 12.16 -4.87
CA MET A 38 -25.43 12.72 -5.50
C MET A 38 -24.93 13.97 -4.78
N GLY A 39 -25.81 14.77 -4.19
CA GLY A 39 -25.46 15.86 -3.28
C GLY A 39 -24.70 15.36 -2.06
N ASP A 40 -25.25 14.37 -1.36
CA ASP A 40 -24.57 13.74 -0.22
C ASP A 40 -23.19 13.16 -0.58
N ALA A 41 -23.04 12.66 -1.82
CA ALA A 41 -21.76 12.16 -2.32
C ALA A 41 -20.77 13.28 -2.62
N ALA A 42 -21.23 14.40 -3.17
CA ALA A 42 -20.40 15.57 -3.42
C ALA A 42 -19.88 16.14 -2.09
N ASP A 43 -20.75 16.32 -1.10
CA ASP A 43 -20.36 16.79 0.23
C ASP A 43 -19.31 15.87 0.88
N ALA A 44 -19.51 14.55 0.80
CA ALA A 44 -18.55 13.58 1.33
C ALA A 44 -17.22 13.57 0.55
N ILE A 45 -17.21 13.94 -0.74
CA ILE A 45 -15.99 14.08 -1.54
C ILE A 45 -15.25 15.36 -1.13
N ASP A 46 -15.96 16.46 -0.92
CA ASP A 46 -15.36 17.72 -0.46
C ASP A 46 -14.72 17.54 0.93
N GLU A 47 -15.40 16.86 1.86
CA GLU A 47 -14.82 16.47 3.17
C GLU A 47 -13.56 15.58 3.01
N LEU A 48 -13.53 14.70 2.01
CA LEU A 48 -12.36 13.86 1.74
C LEU A 48 -11.18 14.69 1.22
N TYR A 49 -11.42 15.71 0.40
CA TYR A 49 -10.38 16.62 -0.07
C TYR A 49 -9.80 17.43 1.09
N GLU A 50 -10.63 17.94 1.99
CA GLU A 50 -10.16 18.65 3.19
C GLU A 50 -9.27 17.74 4.07
N MET A 51 -9.69 16.51 4.34
CA MET A 51 -8.87 15.54 5.09
C MET A 51 -7.58 15.16 4.35
N GLN A 52 -7.60 15.12 3.01
CA GLN A 52 -6.41 14.85 2.21
C GLN A 52 -5.39 15.99 2.33
N ASP A 53 -5.85 17.25 2.31
CA ASP A 53 -4.99 18.41 2.50
C ASP A 53 -4.36 18.40 3.91
N GLU A 54 -5.15 18.10 4.95
CA GLU A 54 -4.62 17.94 6.31
C GLU A 54 -3.58 16.81 6.44
N LEU A 55 -3.78 15.69 5.72
CA LEU A 55 -2.80 14.61 5.67
C LEU A 55 -1.52 15.04 4.96
N ASN A 56 -1.62 15.87 3.93
CA ASN A 56 -0.46 16.40 3.22
C ASN A 56 0.39 17.29 4.15
N ASP A 57 -0.25 18.18 4.91
CA ASP A 57 0.41 19.00 5.93
C ASP A 57 1.09 18.13 7.01
N TYR A 58 0.44 17.02 7.41
CA TYR A 58 1.03 16.08 8.36
C TYR A 58 2.27 15.38 7.79
N VAL A 59 2.25 14.97 6.52
CA VAL A 59 3.41 14.37 5.85
C VAL A 59 4.56 15.36 5.71
N GLU A 60 4.29 16.61 5.36
CA GLU A 60 5.29 17.68 5.32
C GLU A 60 5.93 17.89 6.70
N SER A 61 5.12 17.85 7.76
CA SER A 61 5.64 17.97 9.14
C SER A 61 6.58 16.82 9.54
N ILE A 62 6.34 15.60 9.02
CA ILE A 62 7.24 14.47 9.21
C ILE A 62 8.55 14.69 8.45
N ASP A 63 8.47 15.14 7.20
CA ASP A 63 9.66 15.41 6.39
C ASP A 63 10.55 16.47 7.05
N ASP A 64 9.95 17.56 7.55
CA ASP A 64 10.64 18.59 8.32
C ASP A 64 11.35 18.04 9.57
N ASP A 65 10.70 17.15 10.30
CA ASP A 65 11.27 16.54 11.50
C ASP A 65 12.40 15.55 11.17
N LEU A 66 12.26 14.79 10.08
CA LEU A 66 13.33 13.93 9.56
C LEU A 66 14.52 14.77 9.10
N PHE A 67 14.29 15.86 8.36
CA PHE A 67 15.35 16.78 7.93
C PHE A 67 16.14 17.35 9.12
N LYS A 68 15.47 17.71 10.21
CA LYS A 68 16.15 18.16 11.45
C LYS A 68 17.01 17.06 12.06
N LEU A 69 16.53 15.81 12.09
CA LEU A 69 17.28 14.68 12.61
C LEU A 69 18.50 14.34 11.73
N GLU A 70 18.34 14.38 10.41
CA GLU A 70 19.41 14.13 9.45
C GLU A 70 20.52 15.19 9.57
N ASN A 71 20.16 16.47 9.59
CA ASN A 71 21.14 17.55 9.75
C ASN A 71 21.80 17.57 11.14
N GLY A 72 21.06 17.21 12.19
CA GLY A 72 21.61 17.11 13.55
C GLY A 72 22.62 15.96 13.71
N PHE A 73 22.57 14.94 12.86
CA PHE A 73 23.56 13.86 12.81
C PHE A 73 24.84 14.29 12.09
N ASP A 74 24.74 15.15 11.07
CA ASP A 74 25.88 15.64 10.29
C ASP A 74 26.73 16.66 11.09
N GLU A 75 26.10 17.50 11.91
CA GLU A 75 26.82 18.48 12.76
C GLU A 75 27.58 17.85 13.94
N ASN A 76 27.22 16.64 14.39
CA ASN A 76 27.95 15.93 15.45
C ASN A 76 29.06 15.00 14.92
N THR A 77 29.26 15.00 13.60
CA THR A 77 30.40 14.34 12.94
C THR A 77 31.43 15.38 12.50
N GLU A 78 31.86 16.23 13.45
CA GLU A 78 33.21 16.81 13.37
C GLU A 78 34.23 15.67 13.53
N LEU A 79 34.46 14.91 12.45
CA LEU A 79 35.67 14.13 12.28
C LEU A 79 36.82 15.12 12.06
N GLY A 80 37.29 15.70 13.16
CA GLY A 80 38.65 16.23 13.25
C GLY A 80 39.63 15.12 12.91
N GLY A 81 40.32 15.24 11.78
CA GLY A 81 41.28 14.26 11.33
C GLY A 81 41.98 14.72 10.06
N GLU A 82 43.07 15.44 10.26
CA GLU A 82 44.00 15.88 9.23
C GLU A 82 44.41 14.73 8.28
N GLY A 83 44.23 14.96 6.96
CA GLY A 83 44.99 14.33 5.87
C GLY A 83 44.88 12.81 5.68
N TYR A 84 44.01 12.38 4.75
CA TYR A 84 44.28 11.19 3.93
C TYR A 84 44.11 11.55 2.45
N PRO A 85 45.18 11.51 1.62
CA PRO A 85 45.03 11.60 0.19
C PRO A 85 44.58 10.25 -0.36
N ASP A 86 43.64 10.30 -1.30
CA ASP A 86 43.35 9.23 -2.26
C ASP A 86 42.76 7.93 -1.68
N ALA A 87 41.43 7.91 -1.50
CA ALA A 87 40.68 6.67 -1.48
C ALA A 87 39.57 6.75 -2.53
N VAL A 88 39.80 5.99 -3.59
CA VAL A 88 38.89 5.58 -4.65
C VAL A 88 37.44 5.58 -4.17
N ARG A 89 36.58 6.21 -4.97
CA ARG A 89 35.12 6.18 -4.91
C ARG A 89 34.63 4.72 -5.01
N GLU A 90 34.69 3.99 -3.91
CA GLU A 90 34.03 2.71 -3.73
C GLU A 90 32.68 2.99 -3.08
N LYS A 91 31.64 2.57 -3.80
CA LYS A 91 30.21 2.69 -3.51
C LYS A 91 29.93 2.73 -2.01
N ALA A 92 29.18 3.74 -1.56
CA ALA A 92 28.66 3.86 -0.20
C ALA A 92 28.07 2.52 0.26
N GLN A 93 28.87 1.77 1.01
CA GLN A 93 28.41 0.58 1.71
C GLN A 93 27.65 1.10 2.91
N LEU A 94 26.32 1.04 2.84
CA LEU A 94 25.43 1.27 3.98
C LEU A 94 25.93 0.39 5.14
N HIS A 95 26.61 1.00 6.11
CA HIS A 95 27.04 0.29 7.30
C HIS A 95 25.78 -0.02 8.13
N PRO A 96 25.47 -1.30 8.40
CA PRO A 96 24.36 -1.64 9.28
C PRO A 96 24.61 -1.02 10.65
N PHE A 97 23.62 -0.27 11.15
CA PHE A 97 23.62 0.38 12.46
C PHE A 97 24.15 -0.59 13.54
N PRO A 98 25.05 -0.17 14.46
CA PRO A 98 25.59 -1.05 15.48
C PRO A 98 24.58 -1.22 16.63
N GLY A 99 23.41 -1.75 16.31
CA GLY A 99 22.50 -2.31 17.29
C GLY A 99 23.07 -3.64 17.75
N LYS A 100 23.27 -3.80 19.07
CA LYS A 100 23.68 -5.08 19.66
C LYS A 100 22.71 -6.15 19.16
N THR A 101 23.18 -7.02 18.27
CA THR A 101 22.41 -8.15 17.76
C THR A 101 22.15 -9.09 18.93
N ARG A 102 20.92 -9.01 19.43
CA ARG A 102 20.37 -9.96 20.39
C ARG A 102 20.48 -11.35 19.76
N GLU A 103 20.94 -12.31 20.56
CA GLU A 103 21.24 -13.68 20.15
C GLU A 103 20.17 -14.26 19.21
N LYS A 104 20.59 -14.59 17.99
CA LYS A 104 19.89 -15.34 16.92
C LYS A 104 18.43 -15.68 17.24
N GLU A 105 17.54 -14.69 17.12
CA GLU A 105 16.14 -15.00 16.87
C GLU A 105 16.10 -15.65 15.49
N ALA A 106 15.63 -16.89 15.40
CA ALA A 106 15.57 -17.60 14.13
C ALA A 106 14.78 -16.76 13.12
N ASP A 107 15.38 -16.45 11.98
CA ASP A 107 14.75 -15.63 10.96
C ASP A 107 13.51 -16.37 10.41
N PHE A 108 12.35 -15.74 10.50
CA PHE A 108 11.10 -16.24 9.92
C PHE A 108 10.71 -15.37 8.73
N LEU A 109 10.34 -16.01 7.63
CA LEU A 109 9.76 -15.37 6.44
C LEU A 109 8.24 -15.48 6.49
N VAL A 110 7.54 -14.43 6.05
CA VAL A 110 6.08 -14.43 5.90
C VAL A 110 5.76 -14.66 4.43
N MET A 111 5.01 -15.73 4.15
CA MET A 111 4.59 -16.11 2.80
C MET A 111 3.06 -16.21 2.76
N ASN A 112 2.47 -16.03 1.60
CA ASN A 112 1.03 -16.24 1.39
C ASN A 112 0.79 -17.62 0.79
N CYS A 113 -0.24 -18.33 1.28
CA CYS A 113 -0.60 -19.63 0.70
C CYS A 113 -1.26 -19.41 -0.67
N PRO A 114 -0.85 -20.10 -1.75
CA PRO A 114 -1.45 -19.91 -3.08
C PRO A 114 -2.94 -20.26 -3.13
N ASP A 115 -3.39 -21.21 -2.31
CA ASP A 115 -4.78 -21.69 -2.33
C ASP A 115 -5.74 -20.83 -1.51
N CYS A 116 -5.32 -20.37 -0.33
CA CYS A 116 -6.21 -19.64 0.59
C CYS A 116 -5.80 -18.19 0.84
N LEU A 117 -4.68 -17.76 0.25
CA LEU A 117 -4.10 -16.41 0.30
C LEU A 117 -3.80 -15.86 1.71
N ARG A 118 -3.94 -16.69 2.74
CA ARG A 118 -3.63 -16.31 4.12
C ARG A 118 -2.12 -16.35 4.36
N PRO A 119 -1.59 -15.37 5.10
CA PRO A 119 -0.18 -15.35 5.45
C PRO A 119 0.15 -16.47 6.45
N TYR A 120 1.29 -17.12 6.25
CA TYR A 120 1.88 -18.10 7.16
C TYR A 120 3.37 -17.84 7.32
N ARG A 121 3.96 -18.35 8.41
CA ARG A 121 5.37 -18.15 8.74
C ARG A 121 6.16 -19.42 8.47
N VAL A 122 7.31 -19.29 7.82
CA VAL A 122 8.28 -20.38 7.62
C VAL A 122 9.64 -19.95 8.16
N ARG A 123 10.47 -20.90 8.60
CA ARG A 123 11.85 -20.60 8.97
C ARG A 123 12.65 -20.31 7.70
N ALA A 124 13.59 -19.37 7.77
CA ALA A 124 14.47 -19.05 6.66
C ALA A 124 15.26 -20.28 6.17
N GLU A 125 15.67 -21.16 7.09
CA GLU A 125 16.33 -22.43 6.77
C GLU A 125 15.44 -23.36 5.94
N ASP A 126 14.16 -23.49 6.29
CA ASP A 126 13.20 -24.35 5.60
C ASP A 126 12.87 -23.82 4.20
N PHE A 127 12.84 -22.49 4.04
CA PHE A 127 12.69 -21.83 2.74
C PHE A 127 13.89 -22.09 1.84
N LEU A 128 15.12 -21.90 2.35
CA LEU A 128 16.35 -22.17 1.60
C LEU A 128 16.49 -23.64 1.21
N MET A 129 16.01 -24.56 2.05
CA MET A 129 16.00 -25.99 1.77
C MET A 129 14.80 -26.45 0.92
N GLN A 130 13.93 -25.53 0.48
CA GLN A 130 12.73 -25.83 -0.32
C GLN A 130 11.86 -26.90 0.32
N ALA A 131 11.73 -26.86 1.64
CA ALA A 131 10.96 -27.84 2.38
C ALA A 131 9.48 -27.79 1.96
N CYS A 132 8.85 -28.96 1.88
CA CYS A 132 7.42 -29.07 1.65
C CYS A 132 6.68 -29.22 2.98
N GLY A 133 5.56 -28.51 3.10
CA GLY A 133 4.74 -28.48 4.32
C GLY A 133 3.27 -28.42 4.01
N LYS A 134 2.43 -28.44 5.05
CA LYS A 134 1.00 -28.18 4.93
C LYS A 134 0.69 -26.77 5.40
N CYS A 135 -0.12 -26.04 4.64
CA CYS A 135 -0.62 -24.74 5.05
C CYS A 135 -1.42 -24.89 6.36
N PRO A 136 -1.14 -24.08 7.40
CA PRO A 136 -1.84 -24.16 8.68
C PRO A 136 -3.30 -23.72 8.60
N HIS A 137 -3.69 -23.05 7.51
CA HIS A 137 -5.03 -22.48 7.35
C HIS A 137 -5.98 -23.36 6.54
N CYS A 138 -5.52 -23.97 5.44
CA CYS A 138 -6.35 -24.78 4.55
C CYS A 138 -5.91 -26.26 4.46
N GLY A 139 -4.73 -26.61 4.97
CA GLY A 139 -4.21 -27.98 4.94
C GLY A 139 -3.63 -28.42 3.59
N SER A 140 -3.67 -27.57 2.56
CA SER A 140 -3.04 -27.82 1.27
C SER A 140 -1.53 -27.98 1.40
N MET A 141 -0.93 -28.78 0.52
CA MET A 141 0.52 -28.89 0.42
C MET A 141 1.10 -27.62 -0.17
N ILE A 142 2.07 -27.03 0.51
CA ILE A 142 2.82 -25.86 0.07
C ILE A 142 4.29 -26.25 -0.09
N THR A 143 4.88 -25.85 -1.20
CA THR A 143 6.32 -25.85 -1.42
C THR A 143 6.83 -24.45 -1.11
N ALA A 144 7.94 -24.34 -0.37
CA ALA A 144 8.56 -23.04 -0.07
C ALA A 144 9.27 -22.42 -1.30
N GLN A 145 8.75 -22.67 -2.48
CA GLN A 145 9.28 -22.25 -3.75
C GLN A 145 8.10 -21.92 -4.65
N ASP A 146 7.78 -20.63 -4.69
CA ASP A 146 7.18 -20.00 -5.86
C ASP A 146 8.03 -18.74 -6.08
N VAL A 147 9.17 -18.94 -6.74
CA VAL A 147 9.78 -17.84 -7.50
C VAL A 147 8.79 -17.61 -8.63
N ILE A 148 7.93 -16.60 -8.48
CA ILE A 148 7.24 -16.03 -9.63
C ILE A 148 8.37 -15.65 -10.58
N ASP A 149 8.35 -16.22 -11.78
CA ASP A 149 9.34 -15.98 -12.82
C ASP A 149 9.65 -14.48 -12.84
N GLU A 150 10.93 -14.08 -12.83
CA GLU A 150 11.27 -12.64 -12.85
C GLU A 150 10.64 -11.95 -14.08
N ASP A 151 10.36 -12.74 -15.11
CA ASP A 151 9.70 -12.37 -16.37
C ASP A 151 8.15 -12.25 -16.28
N GLU A 152 7.50 -12.69 -15.20
CA GLU A 152 6.03 -12.59 -14.99
C GLU A 152 5.62 -11.51 -13.98
N LEU A 153 6.57 -10.72 -13.47
CA LEU A 153 6.24 -9.56 -12.65
C LEU A 153 5.53 -8.51 -13.51
N PRO A 154 4.34 -8.01 -13.12
CA PRO A 154 3.69 -6.93 -13.84
C PRO A 154 4.54 -5.65 -13.70
N TYR A 155 5.37 -5.36 -14.69
CA TYR A 155 6.04 -4.07 -14.81
C TYR A 155 5.11 -3.08 -15.54
N LEU A 156 5.08 -1.85 -15.05
CA LEU A 156 4.46 -0.73 -15.76
C LEU A 156 5.40 -0.33 -16.91
N GLU A 157 4.98 -0.54 -18.16
CA GLU A 157 5.65 0.06 -19.31
C GLU A 157 5.48 1.58 -19.25
N ILE A 158 6.57 2.30 -19.04
CA ILE A 158 6.60 3.75 -19.21
C ILE A 158 6.60 3.99 -20.73
N PRO A 159 5.60 4.68 -21.31
CA PRO A 159 5.59 4.95 -22.73
C PRO A 159 6.82 5.80 -23.10
N GLU A 160 7.57 5.35 -24.11
CA GLU A 160 8.69 6.10 -24.67
C GLU A 160 8.18 7.46 -25.18
N GLU A 161 8.74 8.55 -24.68
CA GLU A 161 8.52 9.88 -25.26
C GLU A 161 9.13 9.90 -26.66
N ASP A 162 8.28 9.99 -27.68
CA ASP A 162 8.67 10.27 -29.04
C ASP A 162 9.48 11.58 -29.07
N GLY A 163 10.79 11.46 -29.26
CA GLY A 163 11.69 12.61 -29.43
C GLY A 163 11.43 13.31 -30.76
N GLU A 164 11.03 14.58 -30.69
CA GLU A 164 11.15 15.57 -31.78
C GLU A 164 12.53 16.23 -31.81
#